data_AF-A0A8H6CVC9-F1
#
_entry.id   AF-A0A8H6CVC9-F1
#
_cell.length_a   1.000
_cell.length_b   1.000
_cell.length_c   1.000
_cell.angle_alpha   90.00
_cell.angle_beta   90.00
_cell.angle_gamma   90.00
#
_symmetry.space_group_name_H-M   'P 1'
#
loop_
_entity.id
_entity.type
_entity.pdbx_description
1 polymer ?
#
loop_
_entity_poly.entity_id
_entity_poly.type
_entity_poly.pdbx_seq_one_letter_code
_entity_poly.pdbx_strand_id
1 'polypeptide(L)'
;MNPDRMESQPFAPKSGQETGFPSDHIPTYLFRLYEPRSPGSSSVREVTTPVYATTSNENCSDRMNLLELPPKAATKKLYHHLFSLLFLLQYGLFRNNKVNKTPFSEIQLIMIDTREFPKQTFVRDLDVLEHFHPYVSDLASTIPGNQTFPLARSQVLELRSKREGSMYFGEYLSQGRLDIQGRCSQVSMQRLIGTGLFTLCPLLPKDWTRWAITVCNIRNNFLSTQTTDLKKVRTAIAMAQVGVGDRFAFPFAVMLLALQCREATDPRILNAFHSMFTDQELNVVDLKYDLESERLPELKQFKELMGAIREGRDKQEPESDRPETGESDPLIAQIESPFKTLLICPIQHEAKQSNEA
;
A
#
# COMPACT_ATOMS: atom_id res chain seq x y z
N MET A 1 15.45 -4.00 29.18
CA MET A 1 15.24 -3.47 27.82
C MET A 1 16.60 -3.08 27.27
N ASN A 2 16.96 -3.56 26.08
CA ASN A 2 18.26 -3.29 25.47
C ASN A 2 18.19 -1.94 24.72
N PRO A 3 18.95 -0.90 25.11
CA PRO A 3 18.85 0.45 24.54
C PRO A 3 19.35 0.56 23.08
N ASP A 4 19.97 -0.47 22.52
CA ASP A 4 20.46 -0.47 21.12
C ASP A 4 19.43 -0.90 20.06
N ARG A 5 18.17 -1.14 20.43
CA ARG A 5 17.10 -1.34 19.44
C ARG A 5 16.59 0.02 18.95
N MET A 6 17.32 0.68 18.05
CA MET A 6 16.77 1.83 17.31
C MET A 6 15.47 1.40 16.60
N GLU A 7 14.35 1.98 17.03
CA GLU A 7 12.98 1.63 16.63
C GLU A 7 12.69 1.91 15.15
N SER A 8 13.40 2.85 14.55
CA SER A 8 13.46 3.17 13.11
C SER A 8 14.57 4.20 12.92
N GLN A 9 15.21 4.30 11.74
CA GLN A 9 16.20 5.35 11.47
C GLN A 9 15.54 6.51 10.72
N PRO A 10 15.28 7.68 11.35
CA PRO A 10 14.68 8.82 10.67
C PRO A 10 15.64 9.47 9.66
N PHE A 11 15.11 10.07 8.61
CA PHE A 11 15.83 10.98 7.72
C PHE A 11 16.12 12.29 8.47
N ALA A 12 17.38 12.73 8.48
CA ALA A 12 17.78 13.98 9.11
C ALA A 12 18.19 15.02 8.04
N PRO A 13 17.26 15.86 7.54
CA PRO A 13 17.64 16.95 6.64
C PRO A 13 18.59 17.92 7.36
N LYS A 14 19.49 18.58 6.62
CA LYS A 14 20.36 19.61 7.19
C LYS A 14 19.53 20.84 7.57
N SER A 15 20.09 21.68 8.46
CA SER A 15 19.46 22.94 8.83
C SER A 15 19.17 23.80 7.58
N GLY A 16 17.93 24.26 7.44
CA GLY A 16 17.42 24.99 6.26
C GLY A 16 16.85 24.11 5.14
N GLN A 17 16.88 22.78 5.26
CA GLN A 17 16.32 21.82 4.29
C GLN A 17 15.02 21.16 4.77
N GLU A 18 14.58 21.45 5.99
CA GLU A 18 13.46 20.78 6.65
C GLU A 18 12.14 20.98 5.90
N THR A 19 11.95 22.16 5.29
CA THR A 19 10.75 22.50 4.52
C THR A 19 10.60 21.66 3.24
N GLY A 20 11.70 21.12 2.72
CA GLY A 20 11.69 20.23 1.56
C GLY A 20 11.22 18.80 1.85
N PHE A 21 11.03 18.44 3.13
CA PHE A 21 10.66 17.08 3.55
C PHE A 21 9.48 17.12 4.53
N PRO A 22 8.26 17.42 4.04
CA PRO A 22 7.10 17.58 4.90
C PRO A 22 6.68 16.26 5.55
N SER A 23 6.88 16.13 6.87
CA SER A 23 6.49 14.94 7.64
C SER A 23 4.99 14.81 7.88
N ASP A 24 4.25 15.90 7.74
CA ASP A 24 2.83 15.93 8.14
C ASP A 24 1.90 15.33 7.09
N HIS A 25 2.43 15.03 5.89
CA HIS A 25 1.68 14.48 4.75
C HIS A 25 2.12 13.05 4.37
N ILE A 26 2.69 12.31 5.32
CA ILE A 26 2.90 10.88 5.14
C ILE A 26 1.53 10.19 5.17
N PRO A 27 1.15 9.40 4.14
CA PRO A 27 -0.10 8.65 4.13
C PRO A 27 -0.17 7.73 5.34
N THR A 28 -1.36 7.62 5.96
CA THR A 28 -1.58 6.73 7.11
C THR A 28 -1.24 5.28 6.78
N TYR A 29 -1.41 4.87 5.53
CA TYR A 29 -1.15 3.51 5.08
C TYR A 29 -0.16 3.48 3.92
N LEU A 30 0.92 2.74 4.10
CA LEU A 30 1.91 2.45 3.05
C LEU A 30 1.97 0.95 2.79
N PHE A 31 2.40 0.58 1.58
CA PHE A 31 2.45 -0.82 1.18
C PHE A 31 3.85 -1.26 0.76
N ARG A 32 4.19 -2.51 1.10
CA ARG A 32 5.39 -3.20 0.63
C ARG A 32 5.03 -4.57 0.10
N LEU A 33 5.59 -4.94 -1.05
CA LEU A 33 5.54 -6.31 -1.53
C LEU A 33 6.91 -6.96 -1.38
N TYR A 34 6.93 -8.19 -0.89
CA TYR A 34 8.16 -8.97 -0.81
C TYR A 34 7.95 -10.45 -1.14
N GLU A 35 9.03 -11.10 -1.53
CA GLU A 35 9.14 -12.53 -1.76
C GLU A 35 10.49 -13.03 -1.20
N PRO A 36 10.76 -14.36 -1.13
CA PRO A 36 12.01 -14.89 -0.58
C PRO A 36 13.29 -14.34 -1.22
N ARG A 37 13.23 -13.86 -2.48
CA ARG A 37 14.37 -13.27 -3.20
C ARG A 37 14.27 -11.76 -3.33
N SER A 38 13.36 -11.13 -2.60
CA SER A 38 13.37 -9.67 -2.50
C SER A 38 14.66 -9.21 -1.84
N PRO A 39 15.30 -8.14 -2.35
CA PRO A 39 16.47 -7.57 -1.71
C PRO A 39 16.15 -7.12 -0.26
N GLY A 40 17.01 -7.47 0.70
CA GLY A 40 16.81 -7.18 2.13
C GLY A 40 16.03 -8.27 2.86
N SER A 41 15.60 -7.98 4.09
CA SER A 41 14.67 -8.84 4.83
C SER A 41 13.34 -8.12 5.01
N SER A 42 12.24 -8.86 4.98
CA SER A 42 10.91 -8.31 5.22
C SER A 42 10.07 -9.37 5.92
N SER A 43 9.39 -8.97 6.98
CA SER A 43 8.50 -9.79 7.79
C SER A 43 7.45 -8.89 8.44
N VAL A 44 6.50 -9.47 9.17
CA VAL A 44 5.55 -8.71 10.01
C VAL A 44 6.19 -8.04 11.24
N ARG A 45 7.48 -8.25 11.47
CA ARG A 45 8.22 -7.64 12.59
C ARG A 45 9.12 -6.51 12.11
N GLU A 46 9.76 -6.67 10.97
CA GLU A 46 10.74 -5.71 10.49
C GLU A 46 10.89 -5.73 8.99
N VAL A 47 11.33 -4.59 8.48
CA VAL A 47 11.75 -4.38 7.10
C VAL A 47 13.15 -3.83 7.11
N THR A 48 14.04 -4.45 6.35
CA THR A 48 15.44 -4.04 6.24
C THR A 48 15.85 -3.90 4.78
N THR A 49 16.84 -3.03 4.54
CA THR A 49 17.46 -2.90 3.23
C THR A 49 18.43 -4.07 2.98
N PRO A 50 18.79 -4.35 1.71
CA PRO A 50 19.73 -5.43 1.35
C PRO A 50 21.05 -5.37 2.12
N VAL A 51 21.50 -4.15 2.39
CA VAL A 51 22.81 -3.91 2.99
C VAL A 51 22.80 -4.15 4.49
N TYR A 52 21.68 -3.86 5.17
CA TYR A 52 21.49 -4.21 6.57
C TYR A 52 21.44 -5.74 6.79
N ALA A 53 20.90 -6.49 5.82
CA ALA A 53 20.83 -7.96 5.90
C ALA A 53 22.18 -8.67 5.68
N THR A 54 23.19 -7.98 5.14
CA THR A 54 24.44 -8.61 4.64
C THR A 54 25.71 -8.20 5.40
N THR A 55 25.65 -7.25 6.35
CA THR A 55 26.86 -6.73 6.99
C THR A 55 26.84 -6.87 8.51
N SER A 56 27.82 -7.62 9.04
CA SER A 56 28.24 -7.63 10.45
C SER A 56 29.26 -6.54 10.78
N ASN A 57 29.62 -5.68 9.82
CA ASN A 57 30.71 -4.71 9.96
C ASN A 57 30.18 -3.29 10.18
N GLU A 58 30.72 -2.64 11.22
CA GLU A 58 30.27 -1.36 11.78
C GLU A 58 30.49 -0.13 10.85
N ASN A 59 31.24 -0.27 9.76
CA ASN A 59 31.62 0.84 8.86
C ASN A 59 30.93 0.78 7.49
N CYS A 60 29.59 0.73 7.47
CA CYS A 60 28.85 0.80 6.21
C CYS A 60 28.32 2.22 5.99
N SER A 61 28.68 2.84 4.85
CA SER A 61 28.06 4.07 4.31
C SER A 61 26.54 3.98 4.19
N ASP A 62 25.96 2.82 4.42
CA ASP A 62 24.53 2.53 4.29
C ASP A 62 23.76 2.64 5.61
N ARG A 63 24.46 2.90 6.72
CA ARG A 63 23.89 3.57 7.90
C ARG A 63 23.84 5.08 7.73
N MET A 64 24.47 5.65 6.69
CA MET A 64 24.36 7.09 6.45
C MET A 64 22.96 7.40 5.95
N ASN A 65 22.47 8.51 6.47
CA ASN A 65 21.25 9.13 6.03
C ASN A 65 21.28 9.34 4.50
N LEU A 66 20.22 8.91 3.80
CA LEU A 66 20.11 9.03 2.35
C LEU A 66 20.40 10.46 1.86
N LEU A 67 19.98 11.46 2.64
CA LEU A 67 20.12 12.89 2.32
C LEU A 67 21.55 13.41 2.47
N GLU A 68 22.43 12.64 3.09
CA GLU A 68 23.86 12.97 3.25
C GLU A 68 24.73 12.28 2.19
N LEU A 69 24.17 11.34 1.43
CA LEU A 69 24.91 10.59 0.42
C LEU A 69 25.21 11.45 -0.82
N PRO A 70 26.34 11.19 -1.50
CA PRO A 70 26.58 11.76 -2.82
C PRO A 70 25.42 11.37 -3.79
N PRO A 71 25.01 12.26 -4.72
CA PRO A 71 23.84 12.02 -5.58
C PRO A 71 23.87 10.67 -6.31
N LYS A 72 25.05 10.24 -6.79
CA LYS A 72 25.23 8.93 -7.44
C LYS A 72 24.87 7.74 -6.53
N ALA A 73 25.22 7.81 -5.25
CA ALA A 73 24.93 6.75 -4.28
C ALA A 73 23.46 6.81 -3.85
N ALA A 74 22.92 8.02 -3.62
CA ALA A 74 21.52 8.22 -3.28
C ALA A 74 20.58 7.70 -4.38
N THR A 75 20.87 8.00 -5.65
CA THR A 75 20.05 7.56 -6.80
C THR A 75 19.98 6.04 -6.92
N LYS A 76 21.04 5.31 -6.55
CA LYS A 76 20.99 3.84 -6.53
C LYS A 76 20.05 3.31 -5.43
N LYS A 77 19.97 4.01 -4.29
CA LYS A 77 19.03 3.68 -3.21
C LYS A 77 17.59 4.06 -3.56
N LEU A 78 17.40 5.02 -4.46
CA LEU A 78 16.11 5.36 -5.09
C LEU A 78 15.54 4.25 -5.99
N TYR A 79 15.88 2.97 -5.82
CA TYR A 79 15.20 1.85 -6.49
C TYR A 79 14.51 0.85 -5.53
N HIS A 80 14.62 1.02 -4.21
CA HIS A 80 14.08 0.08 -3.20
C HIS A 80 12.96 0.69 -2.34
N HIS A 81 11.67 0.54 -2.73
CA HIS A 81 10.58 1.39 -2.19
C HIS A 81 9.32 0.68 -1.73
N LEU A 82 8.53 1.45 -0.98
CA LEU A 82 7.09 1.29 -0.77
C LEU A 82 6.37 1.93 -1.97
N PHE A 83 5.28 1.35 -2.45
CA PHE A 83 4.55 1.81 -3.65
C PHE A 83 3.03 1.81 -3.41
N SER A 84 2.26 2.42 -4.31
CA SER A 84 0.80 2.31 -4.29
C SER A 84 0.31 0.86 -4.43
N LEU A 85 -0.86 0.57 -3.84
CA LEU A 85 -1.44 -0.77 -3.85
C LEU A 85 -1.61 -1.31 -5.29
N LEU A 86 -2.13 -0.51 -6.20
CA LEU A 86 -2.33 -0.91 -7.60
C LEU A 86 -1.01 -1.34 -8.26
N PHE A 87 0.06 -0.58 -8.05
CA PHE A 87 1.37 -0.91 -8.58
C PHE A 87 1.91 -2.21 -8.01
N LEU A 88 1.77 -2.42 -6.70
CA LEU A 88 2.24 -3.65 -6.05
C LEU A 88 1.46 -4.89 -6.49
N LEU A 89 0.15 -4.78 -6.68
CA LEU A 89 -0.65 -5.89 -7.19
C LEU A 89 -0.17 -6.33 -8.57
N GLN A 90 0.08 -5.36 -9.47
CA GLN A 90 0.67 -5.63 -10.79
C GLN A 90 2.08 -6.20 -10.71
N TYR A 91 2.91 -5.65 -9.82
CA TYR A 91 4.25 -6.15 -9.60
C TYR A 91 4.26 -7.59 -9.09
N GLY A 92 3.35 -7.95 -8.18
CA GLY A 92 3.18 -9.32 -7.69
C GLY A 92 2.83 -10.30 -8.82
N LEU A 93 1.94 -9.93 -9.74
CA LEU A 93 1.62 -10.73 -10.92
C LEU A 93 2.83 -10.92 -11.84
N PHE A 94 3.60 -9.86 -12.07
CA PHE A 94 4.84 -9.92 -12.83
C PHE A 94 5.88 -10.86 -12.22
N ARG A 95 6.05 -10.86 -10.89
CA ARG A 95 7.01 -11.76 -10.20
C ARG A 95 6.69 -13.24 -10.41
N ASN A 96 5.40 -13.60 -10.48
CA ASN A 96 4.97 -14.95 -10.79
C ASN A 96 5.17 -15.34 -12.27
N ASN A 97 5.44 -14.39 -13.17
CA ASN A 97 5.59 -14.66 -14.60
C ASN A 97 7.05 -14.78 -15.08
N LYS A 98 8.05 -14.54 -14.22
CA LYS A 98 9.47 -14.58 -14.59
C LYS A 98 10.00 -16.00 -14.85
N VAL A 99 11.14 -16.14 -15.53
CA VAL A 99 11.83 -17.44 -15.74
C VAL A 99 12.02 -18.20 -14.42
N ASN A 100 12.38 -17.48 -13.36
CA ASN A 100 12.40 -18.03 -12.01
C ASN A 100 11.13 -17.60 -11.28
N LYS A 101 10.00 -18.26 -11.55
CA LYS A 101 8.68 -17.88 -10.97
C LYS A 101 8.69 -18.01 -9.47
N THR A 102 8.13 -17.02 -8.78
CA THR A 102 7.79 -17.14 -7.36
C THR A 102 6.32 -17.53 -7.24
N PRO A 103 5.97 -18.61 -6.52
CA PRO A 103 4.58 -18.96 -6.24
C PRO A 103 3.81 -17.81 -5.58
N PHE A 104 2.52 -17.64 -5.91
CA PHE A 104 1.70 -16.59 -5.29
C PHE A 104 1.54 -16.74 -3.76
N SER A 105 1.73 -17.95 -3.21
CA SER A 105 1.79 -18.20 -1.77
C SER A 105 2.97 -17.52 -1.09
N GLU A 106 4.07 -17.31 -1.81
CA GLU A 106 5.32 -16.75 -1.30
C GLU A 106 5.46 -15.25 -1.55
N ILE A 107 4.59 -14.67 -2.38
CA ILE A 107 4.54 -13.24 -2.63
C ILE A 107 3.60 -12.61 -1.62
N GLN A 108 4.15 -11.78 -0.75
CA GLN A 108 3.47 -11.18 0.38
C GLN A 108 3.32 -9.68 0.22
N LEU A 109 2.12 -9.18 0.49
CA LEU A 109 1.80 -7.76 0.59
C LEU A 109 1.68 -7.39 2.07
N ILE A 110 2.45 -6.39 2.51
CA ILE A 110 2.36 -5.79 3.84
C ILE A 110 1.69 -4.42 3.70
N MET A 111 0.70 -4.16 4.54
CA MET A 111 0.11 -2.85 4.79
C MET A 111 0.66 -2.32 6.13
N ILE A 112 1.28 -1.15 6.12
CA ILE A 112 1.95 -0.52 7.27
C ILE A 112 1.13 0.70 7.70
N ASP A 113 0.80 0.79 8.99
CA ASP A 113 0.18 1.96 9.63
C ASP A 113 1.27 2.94 10.10
N THR A 114 1.31 4.14 9.53
CA THR A 114 2.40 5.10 9.74
C THR A 114 2.22 6.01 10.95
N ARG A 115 1.05 5.99 11.62
CA ARG A 115 0.69 6.96 12.68
C ARG A 115 1.62 6.91 13.89
N GLU A 116 2.10 5.74 14.24
CA GLU A 116 2.93 5.48 15.42
C GLU A 116 4.44 5.58 15.13
N PHE A 117 4.83 6.09 13.96
CA PHE A 117 6.24 6.27 13.60
C PHE A 117 6.74 7.68 13.94
N PRO A 118 8.00 7.81 14.38
CA PRO A 118 8.63 9.12 14.53
C PRO A 118 8.57 9.95 13.24
N LYS A 119 8.50 11.27 13.39
CA LYS A 119 8.61 12.19 12.24
C LYS A 119 9.87 11.87 11.43
N GLN A 120 9.76 12.05 10.12
CA GLN A 120 10.84 11.77 9.16
C GLN A 120 11.27 10.29 9.11
N THR A 121 10.47 9.33 9.60
CA THR A 121 10.74 7.90 9.32
C THR A 121 10.56 7.57 7.84
N PHE A 122 9.60 8.23 7.20
CA PHE A 122 9.30 8.07 5.78
C PHE A 122 9.54 9.37 5.04
N VAL A 123 9.95 9.25 3.78
CA VAL A 123 10.13 10.38 2.85
C VAL A 123 9.59 9.99 1.47
N ARG A 124 8.91 10.92 0.80
CA ARG A 124 8.39 10.71 -0.56
C ARG A 124 9.54 10.72 -1.56
N ASP A 125 9.49 9.87 -2.58
CA ASP A 125 10.54 9.84 -3.60
C ASP A 125 10.70 11.17 -4.36
N LEU A 126 9.59 11.87 -4.63
CA LEU A 126 9.58 13.19 -5.27
C LEU A 126 10.35 14.22 -4.47
N ASP A 127 10.17 14.25 -3.15
CA ASP A 127 10.86 15.19 -2.26
C ASP A 127 12.37 14.93 -2.28
N VAL A 128 12.78 13.65 -2.34
CA VAL A 128 14.20 13.27 -2.48
C VAL A 128 14.75 13.63 -3.87
N LEU A 129 13.98 13.40 -4.94
CA LEU A 129 14.40 13.77 -6.30
C LEU A 129 14.60 15.27 -6.45
N GLU A 130 13.70 16.07 -5.86
CA GLU A 130 13.81 17.53 -5.87
C GLU A 130 15.01 18.00 -5.03
N HIS A 131 15.26 17.38 -3.88
CA HIS A 131 16.46 17.67 -3.09
C HIS A 131 17.77 17.45 -3.87
N PHE A 132 17.85 16.38 -4.66
CA PHE A 132 19.03 16.09 -5.48
C PHE A 132 19.08 16.87 -6.80
N HIS A 133 17.99 17.55 -7.19
CA HIS A 133 17.89 18.24 -8.47
C HIS A 133 18.94 19.35 -8.66
N PRO A 134 19.18 20.28 -7.71
CA PRO A 134 20.15 21.37 -7.88
C PRO A 134 21.58 20.86 -8.10
N TYR A 135 22.01 19.84 -7.34
CA TYR A 135 23.33 19.25 -7.48
C TYR A 135 23.55 18.65 -8.87
N VAL A 136 22.47 18.16 -9.48
CA VAL A 136 22.51 17.60 -10.83
C VAL A 136 22.45 18.70 -11.89
N SER A 137 21.71 19.79 -11.66
CA SER A 137 21.57 20.93 -12.58
C SER A 137 22.80 21.84 -12.62
N ASP A 138 23.48 22.09 -11.49
CA ASP A 138 24.70 22.92 -11.44
C ASP A 138 25.88 22.29 -12.19
N LEU A 139 25.91 20.96 -12.27
CA LEU A 139 26.84 20.23 -13.14
C LEU A 139 26.60 20.49 -14.65
N ALA A 140 25.51 21.16 -15.05
CA ALA A 140 25.16 21.38 -16.47
C ALA A 140 25.90 22.58 -17.05
N SER A 141 26.06 23.60 -16.22
CA SER A 141 26.68 24.87 -16.59
C SER A 141 28.21 24.76 -16.68
N THR A 142 28.79 23.67 -16.15
CA THR A 142 30.25 23.47 -16.10
C THR A 142 30.80 22.51 -17.15
N ILE A 143 29.96 21.85 -17.97
CA ILE A 143 30.44 20.87 -18.96
C ILE A 143 30.48 21.52 -20.35
N PRO A 144 31.67 21.71 -20.96
CA PRO A 144 31.79 22.20 -22.33
C PRO A 144 31.10 21.24 -23.31
N GLY A 145 30.43 21.82 -24.32
CA GLY A 145 29.73 21.07 -25.35
C GLY A 145 30.61 19.97 -25.93
N ASN A 146 30.09 18.74 -25.93
CA ASN A 146 30.64 17.50 -26.52
C ASN A 146 31.05 16.39 -25.53
N GLN A 147 30.79 16.49 -24.22
CA GLN A 147 30.99 15.36 -23.30
C GLN A 147 29.68 14.64 -22.91
N THR A 148 29.76 13.32 -22.83
CA THR A 148 28.68 12.43 -22.34
C THR A 148 28.36 12.76 -20.88
N PHE A 149 27.08 12.89 -20.54
CA PHE A 149 26.65 13.19 -19.17
C PHE A 149 27.15 12.13 -18.17
N PRO A 150 27.55 12.52 -16.94
CA PRO A 150 27.81 11.55 -15.89
C PRO A 150 26.58 10.67 -15.64
N LEU A 151 26.77 9.35 -15.56
CA LEU A 151 25.68 8.36 -15.42
C LEU A 151 24.70 8.66 -14.28
N ALA A 152 25.18 9.26 -13.18
CA ALA A 152 24.32 9.64 -12.05
C ALA A 152 23.34 10.78 -12.40
N ARG A 153 23.82 11.77 -13.16
CA ARG A 153 23.03 12.90 -13.62
C ARG A 153 21.91 12.44 -14.55
N SER A 154 22.22 11.55 -15.49
CA SER A 154 21.20 11.01 -16.39
C SER A 154 20.12 10.24 -15.64
N GLN A 155 20.49 9.48 -14.59
CA GLN A 155 19.52 8.70 -13.82
C GLN A 155 18.55 9.54 -12.98
N VAL A 156 19.02 10.58 -12.28
CA VAL A 156 18.13 11.48 -11.51
C VAL A 156 17.16 12.20 -12.44
N LEU A 157 17.65 12.76 -13.55
CA LEU A 157 16.81 13.48 -14.51
C LEU A 157 15.82 12.53 -15.21
N GLU A 158 16.25 11.31 -15.57
CA GLU A 158 15.38 10.29 -16.15
C GLU A 158 14.28 9.86 -15.16
N LEU A 159 14.64 9.59 -13.90
CA LEU A 159 13.67 9.25 -12.86
C LEU A 159 12.69 10.40 -12.64
N ARG A 160 13.17 11.64 -12.49
CA ARG A 160 12.31 12.82 -12.34
C ARG A 160 11.36 12.97 -13.52
N SER A 161 11.85 12.90 -14.75
CA SER A 161 11.02 13.00 -15.96
C SER A 161 9.94 11.90 -16.00
N LYS A 162 10.27 10.66 -15.64
CA LYS A 162 9.30 9.57 -15.53
C LYS A 162 8.24 9.85 -14.48
N ARG A 163 8.66 10.37 -13.33
CA ARG A 163 7.81 10.71 -12.18
C ARG A 163 6.94 11.92 -12.42
N GLU A 164 7.37 12.90 -13.21
CA GLU A 164 6.54 14.02 -13.63
C GLU A 164 5.44 13.57 -14.62
N GLY A 165 5.77 12.59 -15.46
CA GLY A 165 4.83 11.96 -16.38
C GLY A 165 3.90 10.93 -15.74
N SER A 166 3.52 9.92 -16.54
CA SER A 166 2.57 8.88 -16.15
C SER A 166 3.15 7.77 -15.27
N MET A 167 4.47 7.79 -14.99
CA MET A 167 5.18 6.75 -14.23
C MET A 167 5.46 7.15 -12.77
N TYR A 168 4.59 7.95 -12.17
CA TYR A 168 4.55 8.13 -10.71
C TYR A 168 3.71 7.02 -10.07
N PHE A 169 4.21 6.35 -9.04
CA PHE A 169 3.51 5.23 -8.40
C PHE A 169 3.34 5.42 -6.89
N GLY A 170 3.49 6.64 -6.38
CA GLY A 170 3.25 6.97 -4.97
C GLY A 170 4.32 6.41 -4.05
N GLU A 171 5.58 6.54 -4.45
CA GLU A 171 6.68 5.88 -3.75
C GLU A 171 7.12 6.58 -2.46
N TYR A 172 7.33 5.78 -1.43
CA TYR A 172 7.89 6.21 -0.14
C TYR A 172 9.11 5.37 0.24
N LEU A 173 10.06 6.06 0.84
CA LEU A 173 11.33 5.51 1.32
C LEU A 173 11.33 5.41 2.83
N SER A 174 12.00 4.38 3.33
CA SER A 174 12.48 4.28 4.72
C SER A 174 13.97 3.90 4.67
N GLN A 175 14.71 4.18 5.72
CA GLN A 175 16.14 3.86 5.78
C GLN A 175 16.52 2.99 6.98
N GLY A 176 17.64 2.28 6.84
CA GLY A 176 18.13 1.35 7.84
C GLY A 176 17.18 0.18 8.08
N ARG A 177 16.79 0.01 9.35
CA ARG A 177 15.85 -0.99 9.86
C ARG A 177 14.56 -0.28 10.26
N LEU A 178 13.44 -0.78 9.76
CA LEU A 178 12.10 -0.32 10.09
C LEU A 178 11.43 -1.40 10.94
N ASP A 179 11.23 -1.14 12.24
CA ASP A 179 10.41 -2.01 13.09
C ASP A 179 8.95 -1.77 12.73
N ILE A 180 8.23 -2.82 12.31
CA ILE A 180 6.81 -2.74 11.96
C ILE A 180 5.96 -3.69 12.81
N GLN A 181 6.53 -4.24 13.88
CA GLN A 181 5.84 -5.16 14.76
C GLN A 181 4.61 -4.47 15.38
N GLY A 182 3.45 -5.12 15.28
CA GLY A 182 2.18 -4.59 15.79
C GLY A 182 1.59 -3.40 15.02
N ARG A 183 2.30 -2.91 13.99
CA ARG A 183 1.94 -1.73 13.17
C ARG A 183 1.71 -2.08 11.70
N CYS A 184 1.60 -3.36 11.39
CA CYS A 184 1.34 -3.82 10.04
C CYS A 184 0.41 -5.04 10.00
N SER A 185 -0.11 -5.30 8.82
CA SER A 185 -0.78 -6.55 8.50
C SER A 185 -0.27 -7.08 7.16
N GLN A 186 -0.43 -8.38 6.95
CA GLN A 186 0.14 -9.10 5.83
C GLN A 186 -0.89 -10.02 5.18
N VAL A 187 -0.87 -10.07 3.85
CA VAL A 187 -1.66 -11.00 3.04
C VAL A 187 -0.85 -11.52 1.85
N SER A 188 -1.03 -12.79 1.47
CA SER A 188 -0.38 -13.34 0.28
C SER A 188 -1.14 -12.98 -1.00
N MET A 189 -0.44 -12.88 -2.13
CA MET A 189 -1.06 -12.72 -3.44
C MET A 189 -2.03 -13.86 -3.75
N GLN A 190 -1.72 -15.09 -3.33
CA GLN A 190 -2.61 -16.23 -3.51
C GLN A 190 -3.93 -16.04 -2.78
N ARG A 191 -3.90 -15.52 -1.54
CA ARG A 191 -5.12 -15.25 -0.78
C ARG A 191 -5.96 -14.17 -1.46
N LEU A 192 -5.34 -13.06 -1.87
CA LEU A 192 -6.05 -11.98 -2.59
C LEU A 192 -6.73 -12.51 -3.87
N ILE A 193 -6.00 -13.30 -4.67
CA ILE A 193 -6.54 -13.90 -5.90
C ILE A 193 -7.70 -14.86 -5.57
N GLY A 194 -7.49 -15.78 -4.62
CA GLY A 194 -8.47 -16.79 -4.24
C GLY A 194 -9.76 -16.20 -3.66
N THR A 195 -9.70 -15.03 -3.03
CA THR A 195 -10.88 -14.36 -2.46
C THR A 195 -11.58 -13.43 -3.44
N GLY A 196 -10.98 -13.08 -4.59
CA GLY A 196 -11.68 -12.39 -5.67
C GLY A 196 -11.00 -11.15 -6.28
N LEU A 197 -9.67 -11.01 -6.16
CA LEU A 197 -8.92 -9.86 -6.70
C LEU A 197 -9.26 -9.55 -8.17
N PHE A 198 -9.37 -10.57 -9.03
CA PHE A 198 -9.68 -10.38 -10.45
C PHE A 198 -11.16 -10.08 -10.72
N THR A 199 -12.06 -10.43 -9.79
CA THR A 199 -13.45 -10.00 -9.84
C THR A 199 -13.57 -8.51 -9.53
N LEU A 200 -12.78 -8.00 -8.59
CA LEU A 200 -12.74 -6.58 -8.24
C LEU A 200 -12.07 -5.73 -9.31
N CYS A 201 -10.91 -6.16 -9.79
CA CYS A 201 -10.14 -5.41 -10.78
C CYS A 201 -9.80 -6.30 -11.99
N PRO A 202 -10.74 -6.45 -12.95
CA PRO A 202 -10.57 -7.31 -14.13
C PRO A 202 -9.51 -6.82 -15.12
N LEU A 203 -8.98 -5.60 -14.95
CA LEU A 203 -7.85 -5.11 -15.74
C LEU A 203 -6.51 -5.60 -15.20
N LEU A 204 -6.43 -6.09 -13.96
CA LEU A 204 -5.20 -6.62 -13.39
C LEU A 204 -4.54 -7.76 -14.19
N PRO A 205 -5.28 -8.77 -14.70
CA PRO A 205 -4.66 -9.87 -15.42
C PRO A 205 -4.08 -9.50 -16.80
N LYS A 206 -4.22 -8.25 -17.27
CA LYS A 206 -3.73 -7.84 -18.59
C LYS A 206 -2.21 -7.59 -18.57
N ASP A 207 -1.48 -8.28 -19.45
CA ASP A 207 -0.02 -8.13 -19.68
C ASP A 207 0.85 -7.98 -18.42
N TRP A 208 1.21 -9.12 -17.82
CA TRP A 208 2.11 -9.17 -16.67
C TRP A 208 3.56 -8.83 -17.00
N THR A 209 3.95 -8.80 -18.28
CA THR A 209 5.37 -8.60 -18.66
C THR A 209 5.79 -7.14 -18.56
N ARG A 210 4.84 -6.21 -18.68
CA ARG A 210 5.07 -4.76 -18.68
C ARG A 210 4.33 -4.08 -17.53
N TRP A 211 4.46 -4.60 -16.31
CA TRP A 211 3.67 -4.19 -15.13
C TRP A 211 3.51 -2.68 -14.95
N ALA A 212 4.57 -1.88 -15.07
CA ALA A 212 4.51 -0.43 -14.89
C ALA A 212 3.63 0.25 -15.96
N ILE A 213 3.72 -0.21 -17.22
CA ILE A 213 2.91 0.29 -18.33
C ILE A 213 1.46 -0.18 -18.18
N THR A 214 1.25 -1.41 -17.72
CA THR A 214 -0.07 -1.93 -17.38
C THR A 214 -0.75 -1.05 -16.32
N VAL A 215 -0.03 -0.61 -15.28
CA VAL A 215 -0.57 0.33 -14.29
C VAL A 215 -0.98 1.66 -14.94
N CYS A 216 -0.13 2.25 -15.79
CA CYS A 216 -0.49 3.47 -16.54
C CYS A 216 -1.76 3.25 -17.38
N ASN A 217 -1.87 2.11 -18.05
CA ASN A 217 -3.04 1.77 -18.85
C ASN A 217 -4.30 1.62 -17.99
N ILE A 218 -4.21 0.99 -16.82
CA ILE A 218 -5.33 0.88 -15.87
C ILE A 218 -5.80 2.28 -15.45
N ARG A 219 -4.87 3.18 -15.11
CA ARG A 219 -5.17 4.57 -14.73
C ARG A 219 -5.79 5.37 -15.87
N ASN A 220 -5.33 5.17 -17.11
CA ASN A 220 -5.95 5.81 -18.27
C ASN A 220 -7.41 5.36 -18.51
N ASN A 221 -7.81 4.21 -17.96
CA ASN A 221 -9.19 3.71 -18.04
C ASN A 221 -10.08 4.18 -16.87
N PHE A 222 -9.60 5.03 -15.96
CA PHE A 222 -10.41 5.59 -14.85
C PHE A 222 -11.42 6.66 -15.29
N LEU A 223 -11.58 6.89 -16.58
CA LEU A 223 -12.37 7.99 -17.15
C LEU A 223 -13.89 7.80 -17.00
N SER A 224 -14.38 6.59 -16.71
CA SER A 224 -15.81 6.32 -16.55
C SER A 224 -16.12 5.61 -15.24
N THR A 225 -17.11 6.16 -14.54
CA THR A 225 -17.71 5.54 -13.35
C THR A 225 -18.21 4.15 -13.70
N GLN A 226 -17.66 3.15 -13.02
CA GLN A 226 -18.11 1.78 -13.16
C GLN A 226 -19.39 1.59 -12.35
N THR A 227 -20.35 0.85 -12.90
CA THR A 227 -21.55 0.47 -12.14
C THR A 227 -21.13 -0.28 -10.87
N THR A 228 -21.61 0.22 -9.72
CA THR A 228 -21.41 -0.46 -8.45
C THR A 228 -22.24 -1.74 -8.42
N ASP A 229 -21.54 -2.86 -8.26
CA ASP A 229 -22.14 -4.17 -8.04
C ASP A 229 -21.95 -4.53 -6.56
N LEU A 230 -23.06 -4.82 -5.86
CA LEU A 230 -23.03 -5.20 -4.46
C LEU A 230 -22.17 -6.46 -4.21
N LYS A 231 -22.08 -7.36 -5.20
CA LYS A 231 -21.17 -8.50 -5.14
C LYS A 231 -19.71 -8.05 -5.06
N LYS A 232 -19.32 -7.03 -5.81
CA LYS A 232 -17.96 -6.45 -5.74
C LYS A 232 -17.72 -5.79 -4.39
N VAL A 233 -18.70 -5.04 -3.86
CA VAL A 233 -18.58 -4.43 -2.51
C VAL A 233 -18.35 -5.50 -1.45
N ARG A 234 -19.17 -6.55 -1.43
CA ARG A 234 -19.02 -7.69 -0.52
C ARG A 234 -17.70 -8.43 -0.70
N THR A 235 -17.24 -8.59 -1.94
CA THR A 235 -15.95 -9.23 -2.25
C THR A 235 -14.80 -8.42 -1.65
N ALA A 236 -14.81 -7.09 -1.75
CA ALA A 236 -13.77 -6.24 -1.18
C ALA A 236 -13.72 -6.32 0.35
N ILE A 237 -14.89 -6.30 1.00
CA ILE A 237 -14.99 -6.45 2.46
C ILE A 237 -14.45 -7.83 2.90
N ALA A 238 -14.90 -8.91 2.23
CA ALA A 238 -14.45 -10.27 2.54
C ALA A 238 -12.93 -10.44 2.32
N MET A 239 -12.38 -9.87 1.24
CA MET A 239 -10.94 -9.86 0.99
C MET A 239 -10.16 -9.18 2.12
N ALA A 240 -10.71 -8.11 2.70
CA ALA A 240 -10.04 -7.38 3.75
C ALA A 240 -10.13 -8.08 5.11
N GLN A 241 -11.31 -8.58 5.49
CA GLN A 241 -11.50 -9.33 6.74
C GLN A 241 -10.64 -10.60 6.78
N VAL A 242 -10.63 -11.38 5.69
CA VAL A 242 -9.85 -12.61 5.61
C VAL A 242 -8.36 -12.34 5.38
N GLY A 243 -8.04 -11.22 4.72
CA GLY A 243 -6.68 -10.93 4.26
C GLY A 243 -5.82 -10.23 5.31
N VAL A 244 -6.34 -9.16 5.93
CA VAL A 244 -5.54 -8.23 6.75
C VAL A 244 -6.04 -8.06 8.18
N GLY A 245 -7.10 -8.77 8.57
CA GLY A 245 -7.68 -8.73 9.91
C GLY A 245 -8.41 -7.42 10.24
N ASP A 246 -9.15 -7.42 11.33
CA ASP A 246 -10.19 -6.43 11.64
C ASP A 246 -9.67 -4.98 11.67
N ARG A 247 -8.51 -4.74 12.33
CA ARG A 247 -7.88 -3.40 12.42
C ARG A 247 -7.66 -2.74 11.05
N PHE A 248 -7.36 -3.54 10.02
CA PHE A 248 -7.04 -3.05 8.68
C PHE A 248 -8.17 -3.30 7.68
N ALA A 249 -9.21 -4.04 8.08
CA ALA A 249 -10.24 -4.52 7.16
C ALA A 249 -11.00 -3.36 6.49
N PHE A 250 -11.45 -2.38 7.28
CA PHE A 250 -12.16 -1.21 6.73
C PHE A 250 -11.33 -0.45 5.69
N PRO A 251 -10.16 0.15 6.03
CA PRO A 251 -9.39 0.94 5.07
C PRO A 251 -8.92 0.11 3.87
N PHE A 252 -8.55 -1.15 4.08
CA PHE A 252 -8.10 -2.01 2.99
C PHE A 252 -9.24 -2.38 2.03
N ALA A 253 -10.45 -2.63 2.52
CA ALA A 253 -11.63 -2.86 1.67
C ALA A 253 -11.95 -1.64 0.80
N VAL A 254 -11.87 -0.43 1.36
CA VAL A 254 -12.09 0.81 0.59
C VAL A 254 -10.99 0.99 -0.46
N MET A 255 -9.72 0.74 -0.13
CA MET A 255 -8.63 0.81 -1.11
C MET A 255 -8.78 -0.20 -2.25
N LEU A 256 -9.26 -1.42 -1.96
CA LEU A 256 -9.55 -2.43 -2.98
C LEU A 256 -10.69 -1.98 -3.91
N LEU A 257 -11.73 -1.35 -3.37
CA LEU A 257 -12.81 -0.78 -4.19
C LEU A 257 -12.34 0.40 -5.03
N ALA A 258 -11.44 1.21 -4.47
CA ALA A 258 -10.87 2.38 -5.11
C ALA A 258 -9.94 2.05 -6.29
N LEU A 259 -9.61 0.77 -6.53
CA LEU A 259 -8.89 0.33 -7.73
C LEU A 259 -9.70 0.51 -9.04
N GLN A 260 -10.95 0.97 -8.96
CA GLN A 260 -11.78 1.37 -10.10
C GLN A 260 -12.55 2.65 -9.78
N CYS A 261 -12.86 3.45 -10.80
CA CYS A 261 -13.69 4.64 -10.68
C CYS A 261 -15.12 4.27 -10.27
N ARG A 262 -15.65 4.93 -9.22
CA ARG A 262 -16.98 4.67 -8.63
C ARG A 262 -17.62 5.96 -8.14
N GLU A 263 -18.94 5.97 -8.07
CA GLU A 263 -19.67 7.03 -7.38
C GLU A 263 -19.46 6.86 -5.86
N ALA A 264 -18.80 7.82 -5.22
CA ALA A 264 -18.46 7.72 -3.80
C ALA A 264 -19.70 7.70 -2.89
N THR A 265 -20.79 8.35 -3.32
CA THR A 265 -22.07 8.43 -2.62
C THR A 265 -23.03 7.29 -2.97
N ASP A 266 -22.59 6.26 -3.72
CA ASP A 266 -23.47 5.16 -4.10
C ASP A 266 -24.05 4.47 -2.85
N PRO A 267 -25.39 4.45 -2.68
CA PRO A 267 -26.02 3.90 -1.48
C PRO A 267 -25.65 2.43 -1.21
N ARG A 268 -25.33 1.65 -2.25
CA ARG A 268 -24.93 0.24 -2.09
C ARG A 268 -23.58 0.11 -1.40
N ILE A 269 -22.68 1.07 -1.62
CA ILE A 269 -21.38 1.12 -0.92
C ILE A 269 -21.65 1.55 0.51
N LEU A 270 -22.28 2.71 0.71
CA LEU A 270 -22.51 3.29 2.04
C LEU A 270 -23.23 2.30 2.96
N ASN A 271 -24.37 1.77 2.53
CA ASN A 271 -25.17 0.83 3.33
C ASN A 271 -24.39 -0.45 3.65
N ALA A 272 -23.60 -0.98 2.71
CA ALA A 272 -22.81 -2.18 2.95
C ALA A 272 -21.72 -1.95 3.99
N PHE A 273 -21.01 -0.81 3.96
CA PHE A 273 -20.00 -0.49 4.96
C PHE A 273 -20.62 -0.19 6.33
N HIS A 274 -21.70 0.58 6.39
CA HIS A 274 -22.41 0.87 7.64
C HIS A 274 -23.05 -0.37 8.28
N SER A 275 -23.48 -1.35 7.48
CA SER A 275 -24.01 -2.60 8.00
C SER A 275 -22.92 -3.55 8.51
N MET A 276 -21.69 -3.43 7.98
CA MET A 276 -20.62 -4.40 8.23
C MET A 276 -19.56 -3.96 9.24
N PHE A 277 -19.41 -2.66 9.44
CA PHE A 277 -18.43 -2.11 10.35
C PHE A 277 -19.12 -1.25 11.41
N THR A 278 -18.63 -1.37 12.63
CA THR A 278 -19.07 -0.55 13.77
C THR A 278 -18.65 0.92 13.61
N ASP A 279 -19.27 1.82 14.36
CA ASP A 279 -18.86 3.24 14.43
C ASP A 279 -17.38 3.41 14.76
N GLN A 280 -16.88 2.61 15.69
CA GLN A 280 -15.50 2.66 16.12
C GLN A 280 -14.53 2.27 14.99
N GLU A 281 -14.90 1.27 14.17
CA GLU A 281 -14.09 0.83 13.03
C GLU A 281 -14.12 1.84 11.87
N LEU A 282 -15.27 2.47 11.63
CA LEU A 282 -15.41 3.50 10.58
C LEU A 282 -14.75 4.84 10.97
N ASN A 283 -14.66 5.13 12.28
CA ASN A 283 -14.05 6.36 12.77
C ASN A 283 -12.51 6.25 12.83
N VAL A 284 -11.88 6.14 11.65
CA VAL A 284 -10.42 6.19 11.54
C VAL A 284 -9.94 7.64 11.72
N VAL A 285 -9.51 7.95 12.94
CA VAL A 285 -8.97 9.26 13.32
C VAL A 285 -7.58 9.45 12.69
N ASP A 286 -7.26 10.72 12.38
CA ASP A 286 -5.98 11.18 11.84
C ASP A 286 -5.56 10.51 10.53
N LEU A 287 -6.54 10.25 9.67
CA LEU A 287 -6.29 9.73 8.34
C LEU A 287 -5.62 10.80 7.46
N LYS A 288 -4.41 10.51 7.03
CA LYS A 288 -3.57 11.33 6.16
C LYS A 288 -3.49 10.69 4.79
N TYR A 289 -3.46 11.56 3.77
CA TYR A 289 -3.34 11.18 2.37
C TYR A 289 -2.04 11.73 1.78
N ASP A 290 -1.59 11.11 0.69
CA ASP A 290 -0.45 11.58 -0.10
C ASP A 290 -0.71 12.98 -0.66
N LEU A 291 0.29 13.87 -0.66
CA LEU A 291 0.16 15.21 -1.26
C LEU A 291 -0.22 15.15 -2.74
N GLU A 292 0.29 14.14 -3.43
CA GLU A 292 0.10 13.94 -4.85
C GLU A 292 -1.00 12.91 -5.13
N SER A 293 -1.91 12.67 -4.17
CA SER A 293 -2.99 11.68 -4.31
C SER A 293 -3.87 11.96 -5.52
N GLU A 294 -4.04 13.22 -5.91
CA GLU A 294 -4.83 13.62 -7.08
C GLU A 294 -4.24 13.13 -8.42
N ARG A 295 -2.93 12.84 -8.47
CA ARG A 295 -2.26 12.31 -9.67
C ARG A 295 -2.44 10.81 -9.82
N LEU A 296 -2.88 10.13 -8.75
CA LEU A 296 -3.09 8.70 -8.68
C LEU A 296 -4.59 8.45 -8.52
N PRO A 297 -5.34 8.16 -9.60
CA PRO A 297 -6.81 8.14 -9.56
C PRO A 297 -7.35 7.13 -8.55
N GLU A 298 -6.64 6.03 -8.29
CA GLU A 298 -7.01 5.09 -7.23
C GLU A 298 -6.89 5.66 -5.81
N LEU A 299 -5.94 6.57 -5.56
CA LEU A 299 -5.79 7.23 -4.25
C LEU A 299 -6.80 8.35 -4.07
N LYS A 300 -7.08 9.10 -5.15
CA LYS A 300 -8.17 10.07 -5.17
C LYS A 300 -9.51 9.41 -4.84
N GLN A 301 -9.86 8.33 -5.56
CA GLN A 301 -11.08 7.56 -5.32
C GLN A 301 -11.14 7.01 -3.89
N PHE A 302 -10.01 6.56 -3.33
CA PHE A 302 -9.93 6.11 -1.94
C PHE A 302 -10.29 7.24 -0.97
N LYS A 303 -9.72 8.43 -1.15
CA LYS A 303 -10.03 9.62 -0.34
C LYS A 303 -11.51 10.00 -0.40
N GLU A 304 -12.08 10.01 -1.61
CA GLU A 304 -13.50 10.31 -1.82
C GLU A 304 -14.43 9.29 -1.15
N LEU A 305 -14.15 7.99 -1.32
CA LEU A 305 -14.93 6.91 -0.68
C LEU A 305 -14.82 6.95 0.84
N MET A 306 -13.62 7.15 1.38
CA MET A 306 -13.42 7.28 2.83
C MET A 306 -14.19 8.47 3.40
N GLY A 307 -14.21 9.61 2.70
CA GLY A 307 -15.01 10.76 3.08
C GLY A 307 -16.51 10.46 3.06
N ALA A 308 -17.02 9.94 1.95
CA ALA A 308 -18.44 9.66 1.77
C ALA A 308 -18.97 8.60 2.75
N ILE A 309 -18.22 7.53 3.02
CA ILE A 309 -18.60 6.51 4.02
C ILE A 309 -18.63 7.10 5.42
N ARG A 310 -17.79 8.10 5.74
CA ARG A 310 -17.82 8.73 7.06
C ARG A 310 -18.95 9.74 7.19
N GLU A 311 -19.15 10.57 6.17
CA GLU A 311 -20.19 11.63 6.15
C GLU A 311 -21.62 11.10 5.94
N GLY A 312 -21.78 9.98 5.22
CA GLY A 312 -23.08 9.39 4.93
C GLY A 312 -23.86 9.00 6.18
N ARG A 313 -23.16 8.80 7.31
CA ARG A 313 -23.74 8.48 8.60
C ARG A 313 -24.24 9.70 9.36
N ASP A 314 -23.52 10.82 9.30
CA ASP A 314 -23.90 12.08 9.96
C ASP A 314 -25.25 12.64 9.43
N LYS A 315 -25.67 12.19 8.25
CA LYS A 315 -26.95 12.56 7.62
C LYS A 315 -28.08 11.53 7.82
N GLN A 316 -27.78 10.34 8.37
CA GLN A 316 -28.78 9.32 8.70
C GLN A 316 -29.37 9.49 10.11
N GLU A 317 -28.88 10.43 10.92
CA GLU A 317 -29.64 10.95 12.06
C GLU A 317 -30.49 12.15 11.60
N PRO A 318 -31.81 11.96 11.52
CA PRO A 318 -32.67 12.85 12.31
C PRO A 318 -33.92 12.15 12.92
N GLU A 319 -34.35 12.68 14.08
CA GLU A 319 -35.68 12.55 14.70
C GLU A 319 -36.27 11.15 14.88
N SER A 320 -36.34 10.67 16.14
CA SER A 320 -37.61 10.21 16.76
C SER A 320 -37.37 9.42 18.06
N ASP A 321 -37.50 10.11 19.20
CA ASP A 321 -38.25 9.55 20.33
C ASP A 321 -39.65 9.14 19.83
N ARG A 322 -39.89 7.84 19.62
CA ARG A 322 -41.21 7.19 19.70
C ARG A 322 -41.10 5.66 19.59
N PRO A 323 -42.02 4.91 20.25
CA PRO A 323 -41.74 3.57 20.75
C PRO A 323 -41.95 2.48 19.70
N GLU A 324 -41.24 1.38 20.00
CA GLU A 324 -41.23 0.08 19.33
C GLU A 324 -42.61 -0.43 18.94
N THR A 325 -42.74 -0.81 17.66
CA THR A 325 -43.62 -1.91 17.26
C THR A 325 -42.75 -2.92 16.54
N GLY A 326 -42.56 -4.07 17.19
CA GLY A 326 -41.77 -5.18 16.68
C GLY A 326 -42.40 -5.79 15.45
N GLU A 327 -41.70 -5.65 14.32
CA GLU A 327 -41.75 -6.60 13.22
C GLU A 327 -40.34 -6.62 12.61
N SER A 328 -39.67 -7.76 12.72
CA SER A 328 -38.33 -7.97 12.18
C SER A 328 -38.35 -7.91 10.66
N ASP A 329 -37.55 -7.01 10.10
CA ASP A 329 -37.41 -6.76 8.66
C ASP A 329 -36.96 -8.04 7.91
N PRO A 330 -37.74 -8.52 6.93
CA PRO A 330 -37.40 -9.72 6.15
C PRO A 330 -36.07 -9.62 5.37
N LEU A 331 -35.49 -8.43 5.23
CA LEU A 331 -34.15 -8.24 4.65
C LEU A 331 -33.00 -8.68 5.57
N ILE A 332 -33.16 -8.57 6.89
CA ILE A 332 -32.11 -8.96 7.86
C ILE A 332 -31.99 -10.49 7.94
N ALA A 333 -33.10 -11.21 7.84
CA ALA A 333 -33.12 -12.68 7.87
C ALA A 333 -32.41 -13.33 6.65
N GLN A 334 -32.34 -12.65 5.51
CA GLN A 334 -31.62 -13.16 4.32
C GLN A 334 -30.11 -12.93 4.40
N ILE A 335 -29.64 -11.99 5.23
CA ILE A 335 -28.23 -11.67 5.39
C ILE A 335 -27.55 -12.63 6.39
N GLU A 336 -28.25 -13.09 7.42
CA GLU A 336 -27.64 -13.95 8.44
C GLU A 336 -27.55 -15.45 8.07
N SER A 337 -28.44 -15.92 7.19
CA SER A 337 -28.59 -17.36 6.88
C SER A 337 -27.37 -18.01 6.18
N PRO A 338 -26.66 -17.35 5.23
CA PRO A 338 -25.50 -17.98 4.57
C PRO A 338 -24.23 -18.00 5.44
N PHE A 339 -24.09 -17.06 6.41
CA PHE A 339 -22.84 -16.88 7.14
C PHE A 339 -22.68 -17.81 8.36
N LYS A 340 -23.80 -18.28 8.95
CA LYS A 340 -23.73 -19.31 10.01
C LYS A 340 -23.31 -20.69 9.48
N THR A 341 -23.56 -20.98 8.21
CA THR A 341 -23.30 -22.30 7.62
C THR A 341 -21.82 -22.50 7.21
N LEU A 342 -21.04 -21.42 7.09
CA LEU A 342 -19.61 -21.49 6.70
C LEU A 342 -18.63 -21.59 7.88
N LEU A 343 -19.12 -21.53 9.13
CA LEU A 343 -18.29 -21.59 10.34
C LEU A 343 -18.33 -22.92 11.09
N ILE A 344 -19.01 -23.95 10.57
CA ILE A 344 -19.06 -25.27 11.19
C ILE A 344 -18.68 -26.33 10.16
N CYS A 345 -17.39 -26.63 10.06
CA CYS A 345 -16.93 -27.91 9.57
C CYS A 345 -15.64 -28.30 10.32
N PRO A 346 -15.71 -29.25 11.29
CA PRO A 346 -14.53 -29.73 12.00
C PRO A 346 -13.78 -30.72 11.12
N ILE A 347 -12.51 -30.44 10.80
CA ILE A 347 -11.62 -31.46 10.23
C ILE A 347 -11.23 -32.40 11.36
N GLN A 348 -11.87 -33.58 11.38
CA GLN A 348 -11.51 -34.69 12.24
C GLN A 348 -10.18 -35.30 11.79
N HIS A 349 -9.34 -35.59 12.78
CA HIS A 349 -8.16 -36.43 12.69
C HIS A 349 -8.52 -37.84 12.19
N GLU A 350 -7.82 -38.33 11.17
CA GLU A 350 -7.59 -39.76 10.99
C GLU A 350 -6.09 -40.04 10.99
N ALA A 351 -5.63 -40.58 12.11
CA ALA A 351 -4.39 -41.33 12.19
C ALA A 351 -4.61 -42.71 11.56
N LYS A 352 -3.78 -43.10 10.60
CA LYS A 352 -3.60 -44.51 10.25
C LYS A 352 -2.16 -44.92 10.54
N GLN A 353 -2.05 -45.74 11.58
CA GLN A 353 -0.93 -46.64 11.82
C GLN A 353 -0.75 -47.57 10.61
N SER A 354 0.50 -47.82 10.24
CA SER A 354 0.89 -49.02 9.50
C SER A 354 2.23 -49.48 10.07
N ASN A 355 2.15 -50.45 10.98
CA ASN A 355 3.24 -51.37 11.29
C ASN A 355 3.09 -52.61 10.39
N GLU A 356 4.22 -53.00 9.81
CA GLU A 356 4.73 -54.35 9.54
C GLU A 356 3.87 -55.38 8.80
N ALA A 357 4.37 -55.73 7.60
CA ALA A 357 4.80 -57.09 7.27
C ALA A 357 6.03 -57.03 6.37
#